data_AF-A0A2K6SKR3-F1
#
_entry.id   AF-A0A2K6SKR3-F1
#
_cell.length_a   1.000
_cell.length_b   1.000
_cell.length_c   1.000
_cell.angle_alpha   90.00
_cell.angle_beta   90.00
_cell.angle_gamma   90.00
#
_symmetry.space_group_name_H-M   'P 1'
#
loop_
_entity.id
_entity.type
_entity.pdbx_description
1 polymer ?
#
loop_
_entity_poly.entity_id
_entity_poly.type
_entity_poly.pdbx_seq_one_letter_code
_entity_poly.pdbx_strand_id
1 'polypeptide(L)'
;MTTLSPENSLSARQSASFILGLHPFVRTEAWKFLTGYFSWQSSQDERLTVDSMRRKNYKALCQMYEKIQPLLENLHRNFIETRNNITHDIQKLYDKDPLGNVLIDKKRLEKILLLSYVCNTQAEYQQGFHEMVMLFQLMVEHDHETFWLFQFFLQKTGKGAGAVQSLFPWFCLCFQRAFKSFDDVWRLWEVLLTGKPCRNFQVLVAYSMLQMVREQVLQESMGGDDILLACNNLIDLDADELISAACVVYAELIQKD
;
A
#
# COMPACT_ATOMS: atom_id res chain seq x y z
N MET A 1 31.71 -8.63 17.61
CA MET A 1 31.30 -7.21 17.61
C MET A 1 31.47 -6.67 16.20
N THR A 2 30.43 -6.76 15.39
CA THR A 2 30.42 -6.22 14.03
C THR A 2 30.13 -4.72 14.15
N THR A 3 31.12 -3.89 13.85
CA THR A 3 30.95 -2.43 13.80
C THR A 3 29.92 -2.09 12.73
N LEU A 4 28.74 -1.62 13.13
CA LEU A 4 27.71 -1.14 12.20
C LEU A 4 28.30 0.01 11.38
N SER A 5 28.29 -0.12 10.05
CA SER A 5 28.68 0.97 9.15
C SER A 5 27.79 2.20 9.39
N PRO A 6 28.28 3.43 9.11
CA PRO A 6 27.48 4.64 9.23
C PRO A 6 26.15 4.56 8.45
N GLU A 7 26.15 3.86 7.32
CA GLU A 7 24.97 3.60 6.48
C GLU A 7 23.89 2.77 7.20
N ASN A 8 24.30 1.71 7.91
CA ASN A 8 23.39 0.92 8.73
C ASN A 8 22.83 1.72 9.90
N SER A 9 23.59 2.70 10.41
CA SER A 9 23.16 3.55 11.53
C SER A 9 22.13 4.61 11.11
N LEU A 10 22.25 5.19 9.90
CA LEU A 10 21.31 6.17 9.38
C LEU A 10 20.00 5.51 8.99
N SER A 11 20.08 4.38 8.27
CA SER A 11 18.92 3.55 7.94
C SER A 11 18.21 3.04 9.19
N ALA A 12 18.95 2.61 10.22
CA ALA A 12 18.34 2.16 11.48
C ALA A 12 17.65 3.30 12.26
N ARG A 13 18.25 4.50 12.32
CA ARG A 13 17.62 5.67 12.95
C ARG A 13 16.37 6.13 12.20
N GLN A 14 16.40 6.07 10.88
CA GLN A 14 15.25 6.38 10.02
C GLN A 14 14.14 5.34 10.24
N SER A 15 14.44 4.03 10.17
CA SER A 15 13.49 2.97 10.49
C SER A 15 12.88 3.11 11.89
N ALA A 16 13.66 3.52 12.89
CA ALA A 16 13.15 3.76 14.24
C ALA A 16 12.12 4.91 14.30
N SER A 17 12.31 5.99 13.53
CA SER A 17 11.34 7.07 13.44
C SER A 17 10.01 6.61 12.84
N PHE A 18 10.03 5.69 11.87
CA PHE A 18 8.82 5.16 11.26
C PHE A 18 8.12 4.10 12.13
N ILE A 19 8.86 3.42 13.00
CA ILE A 19 8.26 2.57 14.04
C ILE A 19 7.49 3.42 15.06
N LEU A 20 7.85 4.69 15.27
CA LEU A 20 7.16 5.61 16.17
C LEU A 20 6.01 6.39 15.49
N GLY A 21 5.82 6.23 14.18
CA GLY A 21 4.76 6.89 13.41
C GLY A 21 5.15 8.27 12.87
N LEU A 22 4.56 8.62 11.72
CA LEU A 22 4.75 9.93 11.11
C LEU A 22 3.63 10.90 11.45
N HIS A 23 4.01 12.14 11.74
CA HIS A 23 3.07 13.24 11.82
C HIS A 23 2.49 13.54 10.42
N PRO A 24 1.17 13.81 10.28
CA PRO A 24 0.53 14.06 8.97
C PRO A 24 1.27 15.06 8.08
N PHE A 25 1.73 16.19 8.64
CA PHE A 25 2.46 17.23 7.89
C PHE A 25 3.76 16.78 7.21
N VAL A 26 4.44 15.74 7.71
CA VAL A 26 5.69 15.24 7.10
C VAL A 26 5.47 13.97 6.28
N ARG A 27 4.27 13.39 6.36
CA ARG A 27 3.96 12.08 5.78
C ARG A 27 4.21 12.06 4.28
N THR A 28 3.68 13.02 3.54
CA THR A 28 3.82 13.11 2.09
C THR A 28 5.28 13.05 1.63
N GLU A 29 6.15 13.87 2.24
CA GLU A 29 7.58 13.88 1.89
C GLU A 29 8.31 12.63 2.35
N ALA A 30 8.03 12.16 3.57
CA ALA A 30 8.67 10.97 4.10
C ALA A 30 8.31 9.69 3.31
N TRP A 31 7.08 9.58 2.81
CA TRP A 31 6.63 8.47 1.97
C TRP A 31 7.39 8.39 0.64
N LYS A 32 7.85 9.53 0.12
CA LYS A 32 8.72 9.52 -1.07
C LYS A 32 10.03 8.80 -0.77
N PHE A 33 10.62 8.96 0.41
CA PHE A 33 11.81 8.19 0.78
C PHE A 33 11.50 6.74 1.13
N LEU A 34 10.40 6.48 1.86
CA LEU A 34 9.99 5.12 2.25
C LEU A 34 9.74 4.23 1.05
N THR A 35 9.09 4.73 0.00
CA THR A 35 8.81 3.94 -1.21
C THR A 35 10.04 3.77 -2.09
N GLY A 36 11.05 4.63 -1.95
CA GLY A 36 12.20 4.71 -2.86
C GLY A 36 11.98 5.68 -4.02
N TYR A 37 10.92 6.48 -3.99
CA TYR A 37 10.77 7.63 -4.87
C TYR A 37 11.96 8.58 -4.70
N PHE A 38 12.38 8.92 -3.49
CA PHE A 38 13.66 9.59 -3.26
C PHE A 38 14.69 8.64 -2.67
N SER A 39 15.93 8.80 -3.13
CA SER A 39 17.09 8.19 -2.49
C SER A 39 17.36 8.89 -1.16
N TRP A 40 17.66 8.13 -0.12
CA TRP A 40 18.07 8.66 1.20
C TRP A 40 19.35 9.48 1.14
N GLN A 41 20.20 9.23 0.14
CA GLN A 41 21.45 9.94 -0.07
C GLN A 41 21.31 11.18 -0.96
N SER A 42 20.11 11.45 -1.48
CA SER A 42 19.91 12.57 -2.39
C SER A 42 20.01 13.93 -1.70
N SER A 43 20.55 14.90 -2.41
CA SER A 43 20.45 16.33 -2.11
C SER A 43 19.08 16.90 -2.53
N GLN A 44 18.77 18.11 -2.11
CA GLN A 44 17.53 18.80 -2.51
C GLN A 44 17.47 19.06 -4.01
N ASP A 45 18.59 19.49 -4.62
CA ASP A 45 18.65 19.78 -6.07
C ASP A 45 18.48 18.51 -6.92
N GLU A 46 19.06 17.39 -6.47
CA GLU A 46 18.83 16.09 -7.10
C GLU A 46 17.35 15.69 -7.02
N ARG A 47 16.69 15.91 -5.88
CA ARG A 47 15.25 15.62 -5.74
C ARG A 47 14.38 16.46 -6.67
N LEU A 48 14.68 17.75 -6.80
CA LEU A 48 13.98 18.63 -7.75
C LEU A 48 14.16 18.16 -9.20
N THR A 49 15.36 17.69 -9.55
CA THR A 49 15.66 17.14 -10.88
C THR A 49 14.89 15.84 -11.12
N VAL A 50 14.87 14.94 -10.13
CA VAL A 50 14.13 13.68 -10.17
C VAL A 50 12.62 13.91 -10.32
N ASP A 51 12.04 14.87 -9.59
CA ASP A 51 10.64 15.25 -9.71
C ASP A 51 10.31 15.79 -11.10
N SER A 52 11.14 16.70 -11.61
CA SER A 52 11.00 17.26 -12.95
C SER A 52 11.05 16.15 -14.02
N MET A 53 11.97 15.19 -13.89
CA MET A 53 12.07 14.05 -14.79
C MET A 53 10.83 13.15 -14.71
N ARG A 54 10.39 12.79 -13.50
CA ARG A 54 9.22 11.93 -13.29
C ARG A 54 7.93 12.53 -13.78
N ARG A 55 7.75 13.85 -13.59
CA ARG A 55 6.62 14.60 -14.14
C ARG A 55 6.60 14.56 -15.67
N LYS A 56 7.76 14.76 -16.31
CA LYS A 56 7.91 14.67 -17.77
C LYS A 56 7.62 13.25 -18.27
N ASN A 57 8.17 12.24 -17.62
CA ASN A 57 7.95 10.83 -17.98
C ASN A 57 6.48 10.44 -17.84
N TYR A 58 5.82 10.81 -16.74
CA TYR A 58 4.39 10.56 -16.56
C TYR A 58 3.55 11.24 -17.64
N LYS A 59 3.88 12.49 -18.00
CA LYS A 59 3.20 13.19 -19.10
C LYS A 59 3.38 12.47 -20.44
N ALA A 60 4.58 11.99 -20.74
CA ALA A 60 4.85 11.22 -21.95
C ALA A 60 4.08 9.88 -21.97
N LEU A 61 4.00 9.18 -20.82
CA LEU A 61 3.19 7.97 -20.66
C LEU A 61 1.71 8.23 -20.92
N CYS A 62 1.16 9.33 -20.40
CA CYS A 62 -0.23 9.73 -20.68
C CYS A 62 -0.47 9.94 -22.18
N GLN A 63 0.43 10.67 -22.85
CA GLN A 63 0.32 10.94 -24.30
C GLN A 63 0.46 9.67 -25.14
N MET A 64 1.32 8.74 -24.73
CA MET A 64 1.43 7.42 -25.37
C MET A 64 0.13 6.63 -25.17
N TYR A 65 -0.37 6.57 -23.94
CA TYR A 65 -1.59 5.83 -23.58
C TYR A 65 -2.80 6.31 -24.39
N GLU A 66 -3.01 7.61 -24.50
CA GLU A 66 -4.09 8.21 -25.31
C GLU A 66 -4.08 7.73 -26.78
N LYS A 67 -2.88 7.51 -27.35
CA LYS A 67 -2.74 7.05 -28.74
C LYS A 67 -2.98 5.56 -28.91
N ILE A 68 -2.57 4.74 -27.94
CA ILE A 68 -2.67 3.28 -28.03
C ILE A 68 -4.00 2.75 -27.50
N GLN A 69 -4.70 3.50 -26.64
CA GLN A 69 -5.94 3.08 -26.01
C GLN A 69 -6.98 2.55 -27.02
N PRO A 70 -7.25 3.21 -28.16
CA PRO A 70 -8.20 2.68 -29.15
C PRO A 70 -7.77 1.33 -29.74
N LEU A 71 -6.46 1.08 -29.86
CA LEU A 71 -5.94 -0.20 -30.35
C LEU A 71 -6.10 -1.29 -29.28
N LEU A 72 -5.84 -0.95 -28.01
CA LEU A 72 -6.03 -1.86 -26.88
C LEU A 72 -7.50 -2.29 -26.74
N GLU A 73 -8.42 -1.34 -26.85
CA GLU A 73 -9.87 -1.58 -26.76
C GLU A 73 -10.38 -2.46 -27.90
N ASN A 74 -9.80 -2.39 -29.09
CA ASN A 74 -10.26 -3.17 -30.24
C ASN A 74 -9.60 -4.56 -30.35
N LEU A 75 -8.34 -4.69 -29.91
CA LEU A 75 -7.52 -5.87 -30.19
C LEU A 75 -7.28 -6.76 -28.97
N HIS A 76 -7.42 -6.24 -27.75
CA HIS A 76 -7.02 -6.95 -26.53
C HIS A 76 -8.19 -7.18 -25.58
N ARG A 77 -8.78 -8.37 -25.63
CA ARG A 77 -9.88 -8.79 -24.73
C ARG A 77 -9.53 -8.60 -23.25
N ASN A 78 -8.31 -8.97 -22.85
CA ASN A 78 -7.84 -8.85 -21.46
C ASN A 78 -7.80 -7.39 -20.98
N PHE A 79 -7.55 -6.42 -21.87
CA PHE A 79 -7.56 -5.01 -21.52
C PHE A 79 -8.98 -4.54 -21.17
N ILE A 80 -9.98 -4.94 -21.98
CA ILE A 80 -11.39 -4.60 -21.73
C ILE A 80 -11.86 -5.21 -20.42
N GLU A 81 -11.55 -6.49 -20.19
CA GLU A 81 -11.91 -7.19 -18.94
C GLU A 81 -11.28 -6.51 -17.72
N THR A 82 -9.98 -6.19 -17.79
CA THR A 82 -9.28 -5.47 -16.72
C THR A 82 -9.89 -4.10 -16.46
N ARG A 83 -10.21 -3.34 -17.51
CA ARG A 83 -10.86 -2.03 -17.37
C ARG A 83 -12.24 -2.14 -16.72
N ASN A 84 -13.03 -3.16 -17.09
CA ASN A 84 -14.34 -3.40 -16.48
C ASN A 84 -14.21 -3.75 -15.00
N ASN A 85 -13.23 -4.58 -14.64
CA ASN A 85 -12.94 -4.91 -13.24
C ASN A 85 -12.55 -3.66 -12.44
N ILE A 86 -11.62 -2.85 -12.97
CA ILE A 86 -11.23 -1.57 -12.36
C ILE A 86 -12.44 -0.65 -12.18
N THR A 87 -13.29 -0.52 -13.20
CA THR A 87 -14.46 0.35 -13.17
C THR A 87 -15.46 -0.10 -12.10
N HIS A 88 -15.75 -1.40 -12.05
CA HIS A 88 -16.65 -2.00 -11.08
C HIS A 88 -16.16 -1.79 -9.64
N ASP A 89 -14.86 -1.90 -9.43
CA ASP A 89 -14.22 -1.71 -8.13
C ASP A 89 -14.20 -0.24 -7.69
N ILE A 90 -13.82 0.68 -8.58
CA ILE A 90 -13.86 2.13 -8.30
C ILE A 90 -15.27 2.59 -7.92
N GLN A 91 -16.33 2.01 -8.49
CA GLN A 91 -17.70 2.37 -8.14
C GLN A 91 -18.05 2.11 -6.66
N LYS A 92 -17.38 1.16 -6.02
CA LYS A 92 -17.58 0.81 -4.60
C LYS A 92 -16.92 1.80 -3.65
N LEU A 93 -16.03 2.68 -4.15
CA LEU A 93 -15.34 3.68 -3.32
C LEU A 93 -16.30 4.82 -2.93
N TYR A 94 -16.23 5.19 -1.65
CA TYR A 94 -16.81 6.43 -1.14
C TYR A 94 -16.05 7.62 -1.75
N ASP A 95 -16.74 8.41 -2.57
CA ASP A 95 -16.16 9.55 -3.30
C ASP A 95 -16.49 10.91 -2.70
N LYS A 96 -17.29 10.96 -1.63
CA LYS A 96 -17.72 12.19 -0.99
C LYS A 96 -17.56 12.13 0.51
N ASP A 97 -17.21 13.27 1.09
CA ASP A 97 -17.23 13.46 2.55
C ASP A 97 -18.68 13.58 3.08
N PRO A 98 -18.90 13.60 4.41
CA PRO A 98 -20.24 13.80 4.99
C PRO A 98 -20.91 15.13 4.59
N LEU A 99 -20.15 16.10 4.09
CA LEU A 99 -20.62 17.40 3.61
C LEU A 99 -20.94 17.40 2.11
N GLY A 100 -20.70 16.29 1.41
CA GLY A 100 -20.94 16.12 -0.02
C GLY A 100 -19.80 16.62 -0.92
N ASN A 101 -18.67 17.05 -0.37
CA ASN A 101 -17.50 17.46 -1.16
C ASN A 101 -16.85 16.23 -1.81
N VAL A 102 -16.43 16.37 -3.06
CA VAL A 102 -15.70 15.31 -3.75
C VAL A 102 -14.37 15.09 -3.05
N LEU A 103 -14.24 13.94 -2.42
CA LEU A 103 -13.04 13.52 -1.69
C LEU A 103 -12.01 12.93 -2.66
N ILE A 104 -12.47 12.18 -3.66
CA ILE A 104 -11.62 11.40 -4.58
C ILE A 104 -12.11 11.57 -6.02
N ASP A 105 -11.19 11.82 -6.93
CA ASP A 105 -11.47 11.82 -8.36
C ASP A 105 -11.32 10.39 -8.93
N LYS A 106 -12.48 9.75 -9.15
CA LYS A 106 -12.59 8.40 -9.72
C LYS A 106 -11.98 8.28 -11.12
N LYS A 107 -12.01 9.33 -11.94
CA LYS A 107 -11.41 9.31 -13.29
C LYS A 107 -9.89 9.34 -13.21
N ARG A 108 -9.34 10.11 -12.26
CA ARG A 108 -7.89 10.12 -11.99
C ARG A 108 -7.42 8.74 -11.50
N LEU A 109 -8.20 8.09 -10.62
CA LEU A 109 -7.91 6.70 -10.19
C LEU A 109 -7.90 5.70 -11.35
N GLU A 110 -8.96 5.69 -12.16
CA GLU A 110 -9.07 4.79 -13.32
C GLU A 110 -7.86 4.95 -14.24
N LYS A 111 -7.48 6.19 -14.54
CA LYS A 111 -6.32 6.51 -15.37
C LYS A 111 -5.02 5.96 -14.80
N ILE A 112 -4.76 6.13 -13.51
CA ILE A 112 -3.52 5.65 -12.87
C ILE A 112 -3.44 4.12 -12.89
N LEU A 113 -4.55 3.43 -12.61
CA LEU A 113 -4.61 1.97 -12.64
C LEU A 113 -4.41 1.40 -14.05
N LEU A 114 -5.05 2.00 -15.05
CA LEU A 114 -4.89 1.58 -16.45
C LEU A 114 -3.47 1.85 -16.95
N LEU A 115 -2.88 3.00 -16.60
CA LEU A 115 -1.47 3.29 -16.92
C LEU A 115 -0.54 2.26 -16.26
N SER A 116 -0.79 1.89 -15.00
CA SER A 116 -0.02 0.86 -14.30
C SER A 116 -0.11 -0.49 -15.02
N TYR A 117 -1.30 -0.92 -15.39
CA TYR A 117 -1.53 -2.17 -16.14
C TYR A 117 -0.77 -2.18 -17.47
N VAL A 118 -0.85 -1.09 -18.24
CA VAL A 118 -0.18 -0.98 -19.54
C VAL A 118 1.35 -0.93 -19.38
N CYS A 119 1.88 -0.31 -18.33
CA CYS A 119 3.31 -0.22 -18.09
C CYS A 119 3.92 -1.53 -17.58
N ASN A 120 3.13 -2.43 -17.00
CA ASN A 120 3.61 -3.69 -16.45
C ASN A 120 2.87 -4.88 -17.07
N THR A 121 3.35 -5.35 -18.22
CA THR A 121 2.74 -6.46 -18.97
C THR A 121 2.77 -7.80 -18.27
N GLN A 122 3.52 -7.93 -17.16
CA GLN A 122 3.60 -9.14 -16.35
C GLN A 122 2.72 -9.10 -15.10
N ALA A 123 2.20 -7.92 -14.73
CA ALA A 123 1.35 -7.76 -13.56
C ALA A 123 -0.11 -7.63 -13.96
N GLU A 124 -0.94 -8.53 -13.45
CA GLU A 124 -2.38 -8.43 -13.58
C GLU A 124 -2.95 -7.44 -12.55
N TYR A 125 -4.08 -6.81 -12.89
CA TYR A 125 -4.81 -6.02 -11.91
C TYR A 125 -5.33 -6.92 -10.79
N GLN A 126 -5.09 -6.51 -9.55
CA GLN A 126 -5.58 -7.21 -8.37
C GLN A 126 -6.60 -6.34 -7.63
N GLN A 127 -7.67 -6.96 -7.15
CA GLN A 127 -8.61 -6.32 -6.24
C GLN A 127 -7.83 -5.80 -5.01
N GLY A 128 -8.13 -4.58 -4.55
CA GLY A 128 -7.33 -3.86 -3.55
C GLY A 128 -6.48 -2.72 -4.14
N PHE A 129 -6.14 -2.76 -5.45
CA PHE A 129 -5.31 -1.73 -6.05
C PHE A 129 -6.01 -0.37 -6.13
N HIS A 130 -7.32 -0.35 -6.32
CA HIS A 130 -8.08 0.90 -6.40
C HIS A 130 -8.12 1.63 -5.05
N GLU A 131 -8.22 0.91 -3.93
CA GLU A 131 -8.07 1.44 -2.58
C GLU A 131 -6.65 1.96 -2.33
N MET A 132 -5.61 1.22 -2.77
CA MET A 132 -4.22 1.70 -2.65
C MET A 132 -4.01 3.02 -3.37
N VAL A 133 -4.45 3.13 -4.63
CA VAL A 133 -4.29 4.37 -5.41
C VAL A 133 -5.15 5.49 -4.80
N MET A 134 -6.33 5.18 -4.24
CA MET A 134 -7.14 6.14 -3.49
C MET A 134 -6.36 6.73 -2.31
N LEU A 135 -5.71 5.90 -1.49
CA LEU A 135 -4.89 6.35 -0.37
C LEU A 135 -3.70 7.20 -0.81
N PHE A 136 -3.06 6.88 -1.95
CA PHE A 136 -2.04 7.76 -2.50
C PHE A 136 -2.61 9.09 -3.00
N GLN A 137 -3.79 9.11 -3.63
CA GLN A 137 -4.43 10.34 -4.10
C GLN A 137 -4.82 11.27 -2.94
N LEU A 138 -5.19 10.71 -1.78
CA LEU A 138 -5.46 11.48 -0.56
C LEU A 138 -4.18 12.04 0.08
N MET A 139 -3.03 11.37 -0.13
CA MET A 139 -1.75 11.75 0.47
C MET A 139 -0.98 12.78 -0.35
N VAL A 140 -1.09 12.74 -1.68
CA VAL A 140 -0.32 13.62 -2.58
C VAL A 140 -1.21 14.34 -3.57
N GLU A 141 -0.86 15.60 -3.87
CA GLU A 141 -1.70 16.48 -4.67
C GLU A 141 -1.71 16.09 -6.16
N HIS A 142 -0.55 15.70 -6.69
CA HIS A 142 -0.37 15.55 -8.13
C HIS A 142 -0.37 14.09 -8.63
N ASP A 143 -1.00 13.86 -9.79
CA ASP A 143 -1.13 12.52 -10.40
C ASP A 143 0.19 11.79 -10.63
N HIS A 144 1.21 12.50 -11.09
CA HIS A 144 2.51 11.88 -11.34
C HIS A 144 3.11 11.32 -10.05
N GLU A 145 2.94 11.99 -8.92
CA GLU A 145 3.40 11.51 -7.62
C GLU A 145 2.60 10.28 -7.20
N THR A 146 1.26 10.33 -7.32
CA THR A 146 0.38 9.18 -7.02
C THR A 146 0.78 7.95 -7.85
N PHE A 147 0.97 8.13 -9.17
CA PHE A 147 1.38 7.06 -10.07
C PHE A 147 2.74 6.46 -9.66
N TRP A 148 3.76 7.28 -9.48
CA TRP A 148 5.10 6.77 -9.17
C TRP A 148 5.19 6.19 -7.76
N LEU A 149 4.55 6.78 -6.76
CA LEU A 149 4.45 6.21 -5.42
C LEU A 149 3.79 4.83 -5.48
N PHE A 150 2.70 4.68 -6.22
CA PHE A 150 2.06 3.39 -6.44
C PHE A 150 3.00 2.39 -7.12
N GLN A 151 3.69 2.77 -8.20
CA GLN A 151 4.65 1.89 -8.88
C GLN A 151 5.79 1.43 -7.94
N PHE A 152 6.40 2.36 -7.20
CA PHE A 152 7.48 2.04 -6.28
C PHE A 152 6.99 1.20 -5.10
N PHE A 153 5.78 1.48 -4.62
CA PHE A 153 5.14 0.69 -3.58
C PHE A 153 4.95 -0.76 -4.04
N LEU A 154 4.32 -0.99 -5.19
CA LEU A 154 4.18 -2.33 -5.79
C LEU A 154 5.53 -3.01 -6.01
N GLN A 155 6.54 -2.27 -6.47
CA GLN A 155 7.88 -2.84 -6.67
C GLN A 155 8.52 -3.25 -5.33
N LYS A 156 8.37 -2.44 -4.29
CA LYS A 156 8.94 -2.71 -2.96
C LYS A 156 8.20 -3.85 -2.25
N THR A 157 6.89 -3.95 -2.46
CA THR A 157 6.03 -4.99 -1.88
C THR A 157 5.89 -6.22 -2.77
N GLY A 158 6.45 -6.22 -4.00
CA GLY A 158 6.43 -7.32 -4.96
C GLY A 158 7.79 -7.99 -5.25
N LYS A 159 8.90 -7.50 -4.66
CA LYS A 159 10.26 -8.05 -4.86
C LYS A 159 10.60 -9.32 -4.05
N GLY A 160 9.62 -10.17 -3.73
CA GLY A 160 9.80 -11.43 -3.01
C GLY A 160 9.05 -12.58 -3.66
N ALA A 161 9.75 -13.66 -4.05
CA ALA A 161 9.09 -14.89 -4.46
C ALA A 161 8.37 -15.53 -3.25
N GLY A 162 7.02 -15.59 -3.27
CA GLY A 162 6.25 -16.35 -2.29
C GLY A 162 4.79 -15.90 -2.08
N ALA A 163 3.94 -16.84 -1.67
CA ALA A 163 2.50 -16.69 -1.43
C ALA A 163 2.11 -15.53 -0.47
N VAL A 164 3.04 -15.11 0.40
CA VAL A 164 2.81 -14.05 1.40
C VAL A 164 2.71 -12.65 0.77
N GLN A 165 3.35 -12.39 -0.38
CA GLN A 165 3.21 -11.10 -1.08
C GLN A 165 1.94 -11.04 -1.95
N SER A 166 1.45 -12.18 -2.44
CA SER A 166 0.12 -12.27 -3.08
C SER A 166 -1.03 -11.92 -2.13
N LEU A 167 -0.78 -12.03 -0.82
CA LEU A 167 -1.71 -11.59 0.23
C LEU A 167 -1.63 -10.10 0.51
N PHE A 168 -0.64 -9.35 0.01
CA PHE A 168 -0.47 -7.94 0.34
C PHE A 168 -1.64 -7.03 -0.11
N PRO A 169 -2.22 -7.19 -1.32
CA PRO A 169 -3.44 -6.49 -1.70
C PRO A 169 -4.65 -6.88 -0.86
N TRP A 170 -4.74 -8.17 -0.49
CA TRP A 170 -5.77 -8.68 0.42
C TRP A 170 -5.59 -8.12 1.85
N PHE A 171 -4.34 -7.97 2.29
CA PHE A 171 -3.94 -7.25 3.50
C PHE A 171 -4.52 -5.84 3.45
N CYS A 172 -4.12 -5.04 2.46
CA CYS A 172 -4.59 -3.67 2.30
C CYS A 172 -6.13 -3.54 2.22
N LEU A 173 -6.81 -4.53 1.63
CA LEU A 173 -8.28 -4.62 1.54
C LEU A 173 -8.95 -4.87 2.90
N CYS A 174 -8.45 -5.83 3.69
CA CYS A 174 -8.99 -6.13 5.03
C CYS A 174 -8.79 -4.95 6.00
N PHE A 175 -7.70 -4.21 5.86
CA PHE A 175 -7.32 -3.15 6.81
C PHE A 175 -8.12 -1.86 6.66
N GLN A 176 -8.44 -1.41 5.44
CA GLN A 176 -9.12 -0.13 5.30
C GLN A 176 -10.49 -0.12 6.01
N ARG A 177 -11.20 -1.25 6.02
CA ARG A 177 -12.50 -1.37 6.71
C ARG A 177 -12.36 -1.64 8.20
N ALA A 178 -11.24 -2.23 8.61
CA ALA A 178 -11.00 -2.57 9.99
C ALA A 178 -10.48 -1.41 10.83
N PHE A 179 -9.80 -0.44 10.23
CA PHE A 179 -9.23 0.69 10.95
C PHE A 179 -10.19 1.87 11.12
N LYS A 180 -10.03 2.61 12.23
CA LYS A 180 -10.82 3.82 12.55
C LYS A 180 -10.66 4.93 11.52
N SER A 181 -9.47 5.05 10.92
CA SER A 181 -9.11 6.15 10.05
C SER A 181 -8.13 5.75 8.94
N PHE A 182 -7.98 6.61 7.92
CA PHE A 182 -6.90 6.44 6.94
C PHE A 182 -5.51 6.65 7.53
N ASP A 183 -5.40 7.43 8.62
CA ASP A 183 -4.13 7.62 9.35
C ASP A 183 -3.61 6.29 9.91
N ASP A 184 -4.49 5.45 10.45
CA ASP A 184 -4.15 4.11 10.92
C ASP A 184 -3.65 3.20 9.79
N VAL A 185 -4.27 3.28 8.60
CA VAL A 185 -3.84 2.51 7.44
C VAL A 185 -2.42 2.93 7.02
N TRP A 186 -2.16 4.23 6.87
CA TRP A 186 -0.83 4.73 6.54
C TRP A 186 0.19 4.38 7.62
N ARG A 187 -0.20 4.49 8.89
CA ARG A 187 0.64 4.14 10.04
C ARG A 187 1.10 2.69 10.00
N LEU A 188 0.19 1.75 9.72
CA LEU A 188 0.54 0.34 9.54
C LEU A 188 1.50 0.17 8.35
N TRP A 189 1.21 0.78 7.21
CA TRP A 189 2.03 0.63 6.01
C TRP A 189 3.43 1.23 6.17
N GLU A 190 3.57 2.34 6.89
CA GLU A 190 4.85 2.95 7.24
C GLU A 190 5.74 1.93 7.96
N VAL A 191 5.20 1.19 8.94
CA VAL A 191 5.94 0.12 9.64
C VAL A 191 6.26 -1.04 8.71
N LEU A 192 5.29 -1.52 7.93
CA LEU A 192 5.52 -2.63 6.99
C LEU A 192 6.62 -2.31 5.98
N LEU A 193 6.67 -1.07 5.48
CA LEU A 193 7.69 -0.59 4.53
C LEU A 193 9.10 -0.48 5.13
N THR A 194 9.24 -0.45 6.46
CA THR A 194 10.54 -0.53 7.13
C THR A 194 11.16 -1.93 7.05
N GLY A 195 10.35 -2.98 6.87
CA GLY A 195 10.80 -4.37 6.97
C GLY A 195 11.28 -4.77 8.37
N LYS A 196 10.86 -4.03 9.40
CA LYS A 196 11.12 -4.28 10.82
C LYS A 196 9.81 -4.68 11.52
N PRO A 197 9.89 -5.43 12.64
CA PRO A 197 11.09 -6.04 13.21
C PRO A 197 11.66 -7.19 12.35
N CYS A 198 10.86 -7.80 11.47
CA CYS A 198 11.30 -8.87 10.57
C CYS A 198 10.77 -8.69 9.13
N ARG A 199 11.35 -9.43 8.18
CA ARG A 199 11.01 -9.34 6.74
C ARG A 199 9.54 -9.64 6.44
N ASN A 200 8.92 -10.52 7.21
CA ASN A 200 7.55 -10.99 6.99
C ASN A 200 6.61 -10.50 8.11
N PHE A 201 6.83 -9.29 8.62
CA PHE A 201 6.04 -8.74 9.74
C PHE A 201 4.54 -8.73 9.46
N GLN A 202 4.11 -8.59 8.21
CA GLN A 202 2.72 -8.73 7.79
C GLN A 202 2.08 -10.05 8.25
N VAL A 203 2.81 -11.16 8.30
CA VAL A 203 2.27 -12.45 8.78
C VAL A 203 1.92 -12.39 10.26
N LEU A 204 2.72 -11.66 11.05
CA LEU A 204 2.49 -11.50 12.48
C LEU A 204 1.30 -10.57 12.74
N VAL A 205 1.16 -9.51 11.94
CA VAL A 205 -0.05 -8.66 11.95
C VAL A 205 -1.30 -9.48 11.64
N ALA A 206 -1.23 -10.37 10.64
CA ALA A 206 -2.34 -11.23 10.24
C ALA A 206 -2.73 -12.19 11.38
N TYR A 207 -1.71 -12.78 12.00
CA TYR A 207 -1.89 -13.65 13.15
C TYR A 207 -2.51 -12.91 14.33
N SER A 208 -2.07 -11.69 14.62
CA SER A 208 -2.65 -10.85 15.68
C SER A 208 -4.13 -10.57 15.43
N MET A 209 -4.55 -10.27 14.19
CA MET A 209 -5.97 -10.14 13.86
C MET A 209 -6.75 -11.44 14.05
N LEU A 210 -6.17 -12.58 13.62
CA LEU A 210 -6.79 -13.89 13.83
C LEU A 210 -6.98 -14.21 15.31
N GLN A 211 -6.07 -13.75 16.18
CA GLN A 211 -6.25 -13.90 17.63
C GLN A 211 -7.46 -13.11 18.14
N MET A 212 -7.81 -11.97 17.53
CA MET A 212 -8.95 -11.16 17.95
C MET A 212 -10.30 -11.87 17.72
N VAL A 213 -10.39 -12.71 16.68
CA VAL A 213 -11.61 -13.49 16.38
C VAL A 213 -11.57 -14.91 16.95
N ARG A 214 -10.47 -15.30 17.64
CA ARG A 214 -10.22 -16.69 18.04
C ARG A 214 -11.33 -17.27 18.91
N GLU A 215 -11.84 -16.52 19.89
CA GLU A 215 -12.89 -17.03 20.77
C GLU A 215 -14.17 -17.34 20.00
N GLN A 216 -14.57 -16.45 19.10
CA GLN A 216 -15.72 -16.66 18.22
C GLN A 216 -15.53 -17.90 17.35
N VAL A 217 -14.35 -18.02 16.71
CA VAL A 217 -14.01 -19.17 15.86
C VAL A 217 -14.12 -20.50 16.61
N LEU A 218 -13.63 -20.55 17.85
CA LEU A 218 -13.68 -21.77 18.67
C LEU A 218 -15.09 -22.07 19.19
N GLN A 219 -15.88 -21.06 19.54
CA GLN A 219 -17.25 -21.24 20.04
C GLN A 219 -18.20 -21.68 18.93
N GLU A 220 -18.09 -21.08 17.74
CA GLU A 220 -18.97 -21.34 16.60
C GLU A 220 -18.47 -22.49 15.71
N SER A 221 -17.29 -23.06 15.99
CA SER A 221 -16.66 -24.11 15.16
C SER A 221 -16.57 -23.71 13.68
N MET A 222 -16.11 -22.48 13.44
CA MET A 222 -16.10 -21.85 12.13
C MET A 222 -15.19 -22.57 11.12
N GLY A 223 -15.65 -22.65 9.87
CA GLY A 223 -14.84 -23.08 8.72
C GLY A 223 -13.94 -21.96 8.19
N GLY A 224 -13.12 -22.27 7.17
CA GLY A 224 -12.17 -21.31 6.58
C GLY A 224 -12.84 -20.02 6.08
N ASP A 225 -13.94 -20.13 5.34
CA ASP A 225 -14.66 -18.98 4.78
C ASP A 225 -15.31 -18.12 5.88
N ASP A 226 -15.84 -18.77 6.93
CA ASP A 226 -16.44 -18.10 8.08
C ASP A 226 -15.40 -17.32 8.91
N ILE A 227 -14.19 -17.88 9.06
CA ILE A 227 -13.06 -17.20 9.71
C ILE A 227 -12.66 -15.95 8.91
N LEU A 228 -12.57 -16.06 7.58
CA LEU A 228 -12.24 -14.92 6.72
C LEU A 228 -13.30 -13.83 6.82
N LEU A 229 -14.58 -14.22 6.86
CA LEU A 229 -15.68 -13.29 7.04
C LEU A 229 -15.62 -12.59 8.41
N ALA A 230 -15.35 -13.34 9.48
CA ALA A 230 -15.18 -12.77 10.83
C ALA A 230 -14.03 -11.75 10.88
N CYS A 231 -12.89 -12.07 10.26
CA CYS A 231 -11.75 -11.14 10.17
C CYS A 231 -12.11 -9.88 9.37
N ASN A 232 -12.86 -10.02 8.28
CA ASN A 232 -13.31 -8.90 7.45
C ASN A 232 -14.35 -8.00 8.14
N ASN A 233 -15.00 -8.50 9.19
CA ASN A 233 -15.98 -7.76 9.98
C ASN A 233 -15.36 -7.07 11.20
N LEU A 234 -14.06 -7.23 11.45
CA LEU A 234 -13.35 -6.40 12.41
C LEU A 234 -13.48 -4.93 11.99
N ILE A 235 -13.75 -4.07 12.96
CA ILE A 235 -13.90 -2.62 12.81
C ILE A 235 -13.23 -1.92 14.00
N ASP A 236 -13.01 -0.61 13.87
CA ASP A 236 -12.48 0.26 14.92
C ASP A 236 -11.14 -0.19 15.53
N LEU A 237 -10.29 -0.85 14.73
CA LEU A 237 -8.92 -1.18 15.11
C LEU A 237 -8.07 0.08 15.23
N ASP A 238 -7.13 0.05 16.17
CA ASP A 238 -6.06 1.02 16.33
C ASP A 238 -4.75 0.45 15.76
N ALA A 239 -4.07 1.21 14.91
CA ALA A 239 -2.86 0.71 14.26
C ALA A 239 -1.72 0.44 15.25
N ASP A 240 -1.52 1.31 16.24
CA ASP A 240 -0.42 1.18 17.19
C ASP A 240 -0.64 -0.01 18.14
N GLU A 241 -1.89 -0.24 18.57
CA GLU A 241 -2.23 -1.44 19.35
C GLU A 241 -1.97 -2.73 18.56
N LEU A 242 -2.39 -2.77 17.29
CA LEU A 242 -2.17 -3.95 16.44
C LEU A 242 -0.68 -4.19 16.15
N ILE A 243 0.08 -3.13 15.84
CA ILE A 243 1.53 -3.21 15.64
C ILE A 243 2.22 -3.71 16.91
N SER A 244 1.81 -3.19 18.08
CA SER A 244 2.36 -3.59 19.37
C SER A 244 2.10 -5.07 19.65
N ALA A 245 0.86 -5.53 19.44
CA ALA A 245 0.49 -6.95 19.59
C ALA A 245 1.34 -7.86 18.68
N ALA A 246 1.52 -7.48 17.42
CA ALA A 246 2.36 -8.24 16.49
C ALA A 246 3.84 -8.25 16.90
N CYS A 247 4.35 -7.17 17.51
CA CYS A 247 5.71 -7.12 18.04
C CYS A 247 5.89 -8.00 19.29
N VAL A 248 4.88 -8.11 20.15
CA VAL A 248 4.89 -9.05 21.28
C VAL A 248 4.98 -10.49 20.78
N VAL A 249 4.15 -10.87 19.80
CA VAL A 249 4.21 -12.20 19.17
C VAL A 249 5.60 -12.48 18.59
N TYR A 250 6.20 -11.49 17.91
CA TYR A 250 7.57 -11.62 17.40
C TYR A 250 8.58 -11.89 18.51
N ALA A 251 8.52 -11.13 19.61
CA ALA A 251 9.43 -11.29 20.74
C ALA A 251 9.30 -12.67 21.40
N GLU A 252 8.08 -13.17 21.55
CA GLU A 252 7.81 -14.52 22.08
C GLU A 252 8.36 -15.63 21.18
N LEU A 253 8.31 -15.45 19.86
CA LEU A 253 8.87 -16.42 18.91
C LEU A 253 10.39 -16.47 19.01
N ILE A 254 11.06 -15.32 19.12
CA ILE A 254 12.52 -15.26 19.22
C ILE A 254 13.05 -15.76 20.56
N GLN A 255 12.30 -15.59 21.66
CA GLN A 255 12.71 -16.11 22.96
C GLN A 255 12.64 -17.65 23.06
N LYS A 256 11.94 -18.30 22.12
CA LYS A 256 11.80 -19.76 22.07
C LYS A 256 12.88 -20.45 21.23
N ASP A 257 13.71 -19.68 20.53
CA ASP A 257 14.89 -20.13 19.78
C ASP A 257 16.17 -20.04 20.63
#